data_AF-A0A963ULE4-F1
#
_entry.id   AF-A0A963ULE4-F1
#
_cell.length_a   1.000
_cell.length_b   1.000
_cell.length_c   1.000
_cell.angle_alpha   90.00
_cell.angle_beta   90.00
_cell.angle_gamma   90.00
#
_symmetry.space_group_name_H-M   'P 1'
#
loop_
_entity.id
_entity.type
_entity.pdbx_description
1 polymer ?
#
loop_
_entity_poly.entity_id
_entity_poly.type
_entity_poly.pdbx_seq_one_letter_code
_entity_poly.pdbx_strand_id
1 'polypeptide(L)' 'EKARLTKTLEKLEKDLGGLRGRLSNPKFVESAPEEIVEETREKLSLGDEEAAKLKAALKRLSDIG' A
#
# COMPACT_ATOMS: atom_id res chain seq x y z
N GLU A 1 2.88 9.47 19.40
CA GLU A 1 2.62 9.75 17.96
C GLU A 1 3.26 8.72 17.02
N LYS A 2 4.58 8.46 17.12
CA LYS A 2 5.30 7.43 16.34
C LYS A 2 4.61 6.06 16.32
N ALA A 3 4.23 5.51 17.48
CA ALA A 3 3.55 4.21 17.57
C ALA A 3 2.20 4.16 16.82
N ARG A 4 1.46 5.28 16.76
CA ARG A 4 0.20 5.35 16.01
C ARG A 4 0.47 5.28 14.51
N LEU A 5 1.46 6.04 14.03
CA LEU A 5 1.84 6.06 12.62
C LEU A 5 2.42 4.73 12.15
N THR A 6 3.24 4.06 12.98
CA THR A 6 3.75 2.72 12.68
C THR A 6 2.62 1.71 12.52
N LYS A 7 1.64 1.71 13.45
CA LYS A 7 0.49 0.80 13.37
C LYS A 7 -0.40 1.07 12.16
N THR A 8 -0.55 2.34 11.76
CA THR A 8 -1.26 2.70 10.52
C THR A 8 -0.51 2.20 9.30
N LEU A 9 0.81 2.40 9.26
CA LEU A 9 1.66 1.93 8.16
C LEU A 9 1.61 0.40 8.02
N GLU A 10 1.73 -0.34 9.12
CA GLU A 10 1.66 -1.82 9.10
C GLU A 10 0.33 -2.35 8.54
N LYS A 11 -0.79 -1.72 8.90
CA LYS A 11 -2.10 -2.08 8.34
C LYS A 11 -2.17 -1.81 6.84
N LEU A 12 -1.73 -0.61 6.44
CA LEU A 12 -1.71 -0.22 5.04
C LEU A 12 -0.82 -1.16 4.22
N GLU A 13 0.38 -1.49 4.69
CA GLU A 13 1.30 -2.41 4.02
C GLU A 13 0.72 -3.83 3.89
N LYS A 14 -0.04 -4.29 4.90
CA LYS A 14 -0.73 -5.58 4.83
C LYS A 14 -1.81 -5.59 3.74
N ASP A 15 -2.60 -4.51 3.66
CA ASP A 15 -3.65 -4.37 2.64
C ASP A 15 -3.03 -4.28 1.24
N LEU A 16 -1.97 -3.49 1.08
CA LEU A 16 -1.22 -3.39 -0.18
C LEU A 16 -0.55 -4.70 -0.58
N GLY A 17 -0.07 -5.48 0.40
CA GLY A 17 0.45 -6.82 0.16
C GLY A 17 -0.62 -7.74 -0.46
N GLY A 18 -1.87 -7.63 -0.02
CA GLY A 18 -3.00 -8.34 -0.62
C GLY A 18 -3.28 -7.89 -2.06
N LEU A 19 -3.24 -6.58 -2.35
CA LEU A 19 -3.44 -6.04 -3.70
C LEU A 19 -2.31 -6.46 -4.66
N ARG A 20 -1.05 -6.37 -4.21
CA ARG A 20 0.12 -6.87 -4.96
C ARG A 20 0.01 -8.34 -5.27
N GLY A 21 -0.41 -9.15 -4.29
CA GLY A 21 -0.61 -10.59 -4.49
C GLY A 21 -1.64 -10.89 -5.57
N ARG A 22 -2.74 -10.12 -5.64
CA ARG A 22 -3.74 -10.24 -6.70
C ARG A 22 -3.17 -9.84 -8.07
N LEU A 23 -2.52 -8.68 -8.16
CA LEU A 23 -1.96 -8.18 -9.43
C LEU A 23 -0.78 -9.00 -9.95
N SER A 24 -0.03 -9.64 -9.06
CA SER A 24 1.06 -10.56 -9.43
C SER A 24 0.56 -11.93 -9.88
N ASN A 25 -0.73 -12.25 -9.68
CA ASN A 25 -1.31 -13.51 -10.11
C ASN A 25 -1.83 -13.36 -11.56
N PRO A 26 -1.20 -14.02 -12.55
CA PRO A 26 -1.63 -13.92 -13.95
C PRO A 26 -3.10 -14.30 -14.13
N LYS A 27 -3.56 -15.34 -13.41
CA LYS A 27 -4.97 -15.77 -13.47
C LYS A 27 -5.94 -14.67 -13.08
N PHE A 28 -5.60 -13.83 -12.10
CA PHE A 28 -6.43 -12.69 -11.72
C PHE A 28 -6.43 -11.64 -12.84
N VAL A 29 -5.26 -11.29 -13.37
CA VAL A 29 -5.13 -10.29 -14.44
C VAL A 29 -5.82 -10.74 -15.74
N GLU A 30 -5.75 -12.02 -16.07
CA GLU A 30 -6.32 -12.58 -17.30
C GLU A 30 -7.81 -12.88 -17.19
N SER A 31 -8.31 -13.17 -15.98
CA SER A 31 -9.72 -13.57 -15.77
C SER A 31 -10.60 -12.44 -15.22
N ALA A 32 -10.02 -11.43 -14.58
CA ALA A 32 -10.78 -10.29 -14.09
C ALA A 32 -11.05 -9.28 -15.22
N PRO A 33 -12.15 -8.51 -15.15
CA PRO A 33 -12.38 -7.41 -16.06
C PRO A 33 -11.24 -6.39 -16.01
N GLU A 34 -10.87 -5.83 -17.16
CA GLU A 34 -9.83 -4.79 -17.28
C GLU A 34 -10.04 -3.65 -16.28
N GLU A 35 -11.28 -3.18 -16.13
CA GLU A 35 -11.67 -2.14 -15.17
C GLU A 35 -11.28 -2.51 -13.72
N ILE A 36 -11.48 -3.76 -13.32
CA ILE A 36 -11.14 -4.24 -11.97
C ILE A 36 -9.62 -4.35 -11.79
N VAL A 37 -8.91 -4.78 -12.84
CA VAL A 37 -7.45 -4.86 -12.82
C VAL A 37 -6.85 -3.46 -12.69
N GLU A 38 -7.32 -2.51 -13.50
CA GLU A 38 -6.87 -1.12 -13.47
C GLU A 38 -7.24 -0.44 -12.15
N GLU A 39 -8.46 -0.61 -11.64
CA GLU A 39 -8.85 -0.09 -10.32
C GLU A 39 -7.96 -0.67 -9.21
N THR A 40 -7.62 -1.96 -9.29
CA THR A 40 -6.73 -2.61 -8.32
C THR A 40 -5.30 -2.05 -8.41
N ARG A 41 -4.80 -1.77 -9.63
CA ARG A 41 -3.49 -1.12 -9.86
C ARG A 41 -3.47 0.31 -9.34
N GLU A 42 -4.52 1.08 -9.60
CA GLU A 42 -4.65 2.45 -9.12
C GLU A 42 -4.70 2.49 -7.59
N LYS A 43 -5.53 1.63 -6.96
CA LYS A 43 -5.58 1.47 -5.50
C LYS A 43 -4.22 1.10 -4.90
N LEU A 44 -3.49 0.19 -5.57
CA LEU A 44 -2.15 -0.16 -5.13
C LEU A 44 -1.20 1.05 -5.21
N SER A 45 -1.23 1.79 -6.33
CA SER A 45 -0.39 2.98 -6.52
C SER A 45 -0.67 4.05 -5.47
N LEU A 46 -1.95 4.39 -5.26
CA LEU A 46 -2.37 5.38 -4.27
C LEU A 46 -1.97 4.98 -2.84
N GLY A 47 -2.15 3.70 -2.49
CA GLY A 47 -1.75 3.21 -1.19
C GLY A 47 -0.22 3.19 -1.01
N ASP A 48 0.54 2.87 -2.05
CA ASP A 48 2.01 2.95 -2.01
C ASP A 48 2.52 4.37 -1.78
N GLU A 49 1.89 5.38 -2.41
CA GLU A 49 2.18 6.77 -2.14
C GLU A 49 1.86 7.18 -0.69
N GLU A 50 0.73 6.72 -0.16
CA GLU A 50 0.36 6.97 1.24
C GLU A 50 1.35 6.30 2.20
N ALA A 51 1.73 5.05 1.94
CA ALA A 51 2.73 4.33 2.72
C ALA A 51 4.08 5.05 2.70
N ALA A 52 4.49 5.59 1.54
CA ALA A 52 5.71 6.39 1.42
C ALA A 52 5.64 7.68 2.26
N LYS A 53 4.50 8.39 2.25
CA LYS A 53 4.29 9.58 3.10
C LYS A 53 4.37 9.25 4.59
N LEU A 54 3.74 8.14 5.02
CA LEU A 54 3.80 7.68 6.41
C LEU A 54 5.21 7.29 6.83
N LYS A 55 5.96 6.57 5.96
CA LYS A 55 7.37 6.24 6.19
C LYS A 55 8.24 7.50 6.32
N ALA A 56 8.04 8.48 5.46
CA ALA A 56 8.76 9.75 5.53
C ALA A 56 8.46 10.51 6.83
N ALA A 57 7.19 10.55 7.26
CA ALA A 57 6.80 11.17 8.53
C ALA A 57 7.44 10.43 9.74
N LEU A 58 7.40 9.10 9.74
CA LEU A 58 8.04 8.27 10.76
C LEU A 58 9.55 8.48 10.85
N LYS A 59 10.21 8.62 9.69
CA LYS A 59 11.64 8.92 9.62
C LYS A 59 11.94 10.27 10.25
N ARG A 60 11.22 11.34 9.85
CA ARG A 60 11.36 12.68 10.44
C ARG A 60 11.18 12.67 11.97
N LEU A 61 10.17 11.96 12.47
CA LEU A 61 9.95 11.81 13.91
C LEU A 61 11.06 11.04 14.62
N SER A 62 11.79 10.19 13.91
CA SER A 62 12.94 9.44 14.46
C SER A 62 14.24 10.24 14.40
N ASP A 63 14.36 11.18 13.46
CA ASP A 63 15.53 12.06 13.34
C ASP A 63 15.45 13.26 14.32
N ILE A 64 14.25 13.61 14.78
CA ILE A 64 13.99 14.75 15.70
C ILE A 64 13.92 14.31 17.18
N GLY A 65 13.69 13.02 17.45
CA GLY A 65 13.55 12.45 18.80
C GLY A 65 14.78 11.67 19.23
#